data_AF-A0A161MBQ1-F1
#
_entry.id   AF-A0A161MBQ1-F1
#
_cell.length_a   1.000
_cell.length_b   1.000
_cell.length_c   1.000
_cell.angle_alpha   90.00
_cell.angle_beta   90.00
_cell.angle_gamma   90.00
#
_symmetry.space_group_name_H-M   'P 1'
#
loop_
_entity.id
_entity.type
_entity.pdbx_description
1 polymer ?
#
loop_
_entity_poly.entity_id
_entity_poly.type
_entity_poly.pdbx_seq_one_letter_code
_entity_poly.pdbx_strand_id
1 'polypeptide(L)'
;KMNDTYEVCDSYPAVWAIPTAVTEDEIRAVATFRSRGRVPVLSWIHPESQATLTRSSQPLVGVSGKRSAHDEKYIQLIMDANAQSHKMFICDARPSTNAIANKAKGGGYEPEDAYPNAEIVFF
;
A
#
# COMPACT_ATOMS: atom_id res chain seq x y z
N LYS A 1 1.46 -19.91 0.91
CA LYS A 1 2.40 -18.85 1.36
C LYS A 1 2.78 -18.06 0.10
N MET A 2 2.79 -16.72 0.15
CA MET A 2 2.63 -15.86 -1.04
C MET A 2 3.91 -15.66 -1.88
N ASN A 3 5.08 -15.56 -1.24
CA ASN A 3 6.31 -15.10 -1.88
C ASN A 3 7.47 -16.08 -1.68
N ASP A 4 7.16 -17.36 -1.54
CA ASP A 4 8.13 -18.43 -1.20
C ASP A 4 9.20 -18.61 -2.25
N THR A 5 8.83 -18.42 -3.52
CA THR A 5 9.72 -18.47 -4.68
C THR A 5 10.26 -17.09 -5.06
N TYR A 6 9.91 -16.04 -4.31
CA TYR A 6 10.30 -14.65 -4.58
C TYR A 6 9.81 -14.08 -5.93
N GLU A 7 8.84 -14.74 -6.56
CA GLU A 7 8.29 -14.34 -7.87
C GLU A 7 7.39 -13.10 -7.79
N VAL A 8 6.71 -12.87 -6.65
CA VAL A 8 5.83 -11.70 -6.50
C VAL A 8 6.64 -10.45 -6.19
N CYS A 9 7.63 -10.56 -5.31
CA CYS A 9 8.57 -9.49 -5.00
C CYS A 9 9.90 -10.07 -4.49
N ASP A 10 10.92 -9.97 -5.33
CA ASP A 10 12.27 -10.48 -5.05
C ASP A 10 12.96 -9.81 -3.86
N SER A 11 12.58 -8.57 -3.58
CA SER A 11 13.15 -7.73 -2.54
C SER A 11 12.40 -7.78 -1.21
N TYR A 12 11.39 -8.64 -1.10
CA TYR A 12 10.60 -8.90 0.11
C TYR A 12 10.91 -10.29 0.71
N PRO A 13 10.59 -10.51 1.99
CA PRO A 13 10.74 -11.84 2.60
C PRO A 13 9.77 -12.85 1.97
N ALA A 14 9.97 -14.15 2.26
CA ALA A 14 9.10 -15.22 1.76
C ALA A 14 7.69 -15.20 2.40
N VAL A 15 7.59 -14.81 3.67
CA VAL A 15 6.35 -14.83 4.45
C VAL A 15 5.86 -13.41 4.69
N TRP A 16 4.59 -13.15 4.32
CA TRP A 16 3.94 -11.86 4.50
C TRP A 16 2.74 -11.99 5.44
N ALA A 17 2.55 -11.00 6.29
CA ALA A 17 1.30 -10.81 7.02
C ALA A 17 0.49 -9.71 6.31
N ILE A 18 -0.71 -10.08 5.86
CA ILE A 18 -1.62 -9.31 5.01
C ILE A 18 -3.07 -9.49 5.52
N PRO A 19 -4.03 -8.61 5.16
CA PRO A 19 -5.42 -8.77 5.56
C PRO A 19 -6.01 -10.13 5.12
N THR A 20 -6.67 -10.84 6.03
CA THR A 20 -7.21 -12.19 5.77
C THR A 20 -8.25 -12.24 4.64
N ALA A 21 -8.95 -11.12 4.39
CA ALA A 21 -10.00 -11.03 3.38
C ALA A 21 -9.49 -10.89 1.93
N VAL A 22 -8.17 -10.75 1.72
CA VAL A 22 -7.58 -10.61 0.39
C VAL A 22 -7.31 -11.97 -0.25
N THR A 23 -7.55 -12.11 -1.55
CA THR A 23 -7.18 -13.31 -2.30
C THR A 23 -5.77 -13.21 -2.89
N GLU A 24 -5.22 -14.34 -3.34
CA GLU A 24 -3.90 -14.36 -3.98
C GLU A 24 -3.86 -13.57 -5.29
N ASP A 25 -4.89 -13.70 -6.13
CA ASP A 25 -5.01 -12.96 -7.39
C ASP A 25 -5.07 -11.45 -7.15
N GLU A 26 -5.80 -11.03 -6.11
CA GLU A 26 -5.87 -9.62 -5.71
C GLU A 26 -4.49 -9.10 -5.30
N ILE A 27 -3.73 -9.85 -4.50
CA ILE A 27 -2.37 -9.47 -4.12
C ILE A 27 -1.44 -9.34 -5.33
N ARG A 28 -1.53 -10.28 -6.28
CA ARG A 28 -0.73 -10.21 -7.52
C ARG A 28 -1.10 -8.96 -8.33
N ALA A 29 -2.38 -8.61 -8.41
CA ALA A 29 -2.82 -7.36 -9.05
C ALA A 29 -2.28 -6.12 -8.32
N VAL A 30 -2.32 -6.08 -6.98
CA VAL A 30 -1.72 -4.99 -6.18
C VAL A 30 -0.22 -4.88 -6.43
N ALA A 31 0.50 -6.01 -6.52
CA ALA A 31 1.93 -6.03 -6.79
C ALA A 31 2.28 -5.37 -8.12
N THR A 32 1.45 -5.50 -9.15
CA THR A 32 1.68 -4.81 -10.44
C THR A 32 1.53 -3.29 -10.36
N PHE A 33 0.82 -2.77 -9.36
CA PHE A 33 0.62 -1.33 -9.16
C PHE A 33 1.61 -0.71 -8.17
N ARG A 34 2.32 -1.52 -7.38
CA ARG A 34 3.32 -1.06 -6.42
C ARG A 34 4.71 -1.21 -7.02
N SER A 35 5.53 -0.16 -6.94
CA SER A 35 6.88 -0.17 -7.52
C SER A 35 7.71 -1.38 -7.04
N ARG A 36 8.19 -2.18 -7.99
CA ARG A 36 8.93 -3.44 -7.73
C ARG A 36 8.14 -4.52 -6.98
N GLY A 37 6.81 -4.54 -7.07
CA GLY A 37 5.99 -5.55 -6.40
C GLY A 37 5.92 -5.41 -4.87
N ARG A 38 6.43 -4.31 -4.31
CA ARG A 38 6.51 -4.09 -2.86
C ARG A 38 5.17 -3.62 -2.30
N VAL A 39 4.23 -4.56 -2.22
CA VAL A 39 2.88 -4.35 -1.68
C VAL A 39 2.92 -3.92 -0.21
N PRO A 40 1.87 -3.26 0.31
CA PRO A 40 1.78 -2.98 1.73
C PRO A 40 1.76 -4.29 2.53
N VAL A 41 2.71 -4.46 3.44
CA VAL A 41 2.80 -5.63 4.33
C VAL A 41 2.97 -5.18 5.77
N LEU A 42 2.42 -5.96 6.71
CA LEU A 42 2.51 -5.68 8.14
C LEU A 42 3.97 -5.65 8.59
N SER A 43 4.35 -4.59 9.30
CA SER A 43 5.62 -4.48 10.01
C SER A 43 5.45 -4.59 11.52
N TRP A 44 4.35 -4.04 12.04
CA TRP A 44 4.05 -4.07 13.48
C TRP A 44 2.55 -3.91 13.73
N ILE A 45 2.06 -4.45 14.83
CA ILE A 45 0.67 -4.32 15.30
C ILE A 45 0.67 -3.99 16.80
N HIS A 46 -0.17 -3.02 17.19
CA HIS A 46 -0.36 -2.64 18.58
C HIS A 46 -1.16 -3.73 19.31
N PRO A 47 -0.70 -4.23 20.47
CA PRO A 47 -1.31 -5.40 21.13
C PRO A 47 -2.73 -5.17 21.64
N GLU A 48 -3.08 -3.93 21.99
CA GLU A 48 -4.42 -3.58 22.49
C GLU A 48 -5.33 -3.01 21.38
N SER A 49 -4.98 -1.84 20.83
CA SER A 49 -5.81 -1.18 19.81
C SER A 49 -5.85 -1.85 18.44
N GLN A 50 -4.98 -2.85 18.18
CA GLN A 50 -4.83 -3.48 16.87
C GLN A 50 -4.42 -2.53 15.74
N ALA A 51 -4.00 -1.30 16.05
CA ALA A 51 -3.46 -0.38 15.05
C ALA A 51 -2.19 -0.96 14.41
N THR A 52 -2.09 -0.89 13.09
CA THR A 52 -0.98 -1.50 12.35
C THR A 52 -0.05 -0.45 11.75
N LEU A 53 1.23 -0.81 11.68
CA LEU A 53 2.20 -0.17 10.79
C LEU A 53 2.44 -1.11 9.62
N THR A 54 2.06 -0.67 8.43
CA THR A 54 2.33 -1.37 7.17
C THR A 54 3.38 -0.60 6.37
N ARG A 55 4.15 -1.32 5.55
CA ARG A 55 5.19 -0.72 4.70
C ARG A 55 5.03 -1.17 3.26
N SER A 56 5.26 -0.27 2.31
CA SER A 56 5.16 -0.52 0.87
C SER A 56 6.16 0.34 0.09
N SER A 57 6.20 0.17 -1.22
CA SER A 57 6.70 1.19 -2.14
C SER A 57 5.60 2.17 -2.59
N GLN A 58 6.01 3.26 -3.23
CA GLN A 58 5.10 4.16 -3.93
C GLN A 58 4.18 3.43 -4.96
N PRO A 59 2.95 3.92 -5.16
CA PRO A 59 2.08 3.45 -6.23
C PRO A 59 2.54 3.96 -7.61
N LEU A 60 2.19 3.23 -8.67
CA LEU A 60 2.53 3.52 -10.06
C LEU A 60 1.43 4.35 -10.75
N VAL A 61 1.05 5.47 -10.12
CA VAL A 61 -0.02 6.38 -10.58
C VAL A 61 0.35 7.06 -11.90
N GLY A 62 1.58 7.59 -11.97
CA GLY A 62 2.11 8.30 -13.12
C GLY A 62 1.39 9.61 -13.45
N VAL A 63 1.79 10.23 -14.56
CA VAL A 63 1.23 11.49 -15.06
C VAL A 63 -0.23 11.36 -15.50
N SER A 64 -0.63 10.17 -15.94
CA SER A 64 -2.01 9.89 -16.38
C SER A 64 -2.98 9.62 -15.24
N GLY A 65 -2.53 9.66 -13.98
CA GLY A 65 -3.40 9.45 -12.83
C GLY A 65 -4.00 8.04 -12.76
N LYS A 66 -3.22 7.01 -13.10
CA LYS A 66 -3.71 5.62 -13.05
C LYS A 66 -4.14 5.25 -11.64
N ARG A 67 -5.20 4.46 -11.59
CA ARG A 67 -5.80 3.91 -10.38
C ARG A 67 -5.76 2.39 -10.42
N SER A 68 -5.87 1.77 -9.26
CA SER A 68 -5.96 0.31 -9.13
C SER A 68 -7.04 -0.02 -8.12
N ALA A 69 -8.18 -0.52 -8.61
CA ALA A 69 -9.28 -0.95 -7.74
C ALA A 69 -8.84 -2.02 -6.73
N HIS A 70 -7.87 -2.85 -7.10
CA HIS A 70 -7.28 -3.85 -6.20
C HIS A 70 -6.45 -3.20 -5.10
N ASP A 71 -5.63 -2.18 -5.40
CA ASP A 71 -4.83 -1.46 -4.40
C ASP A 71 -5.73 -0.63 -3.47
N GLU A 72 -6.73 0.06 -4.02
CA GLU A 72 -7.72 0.83 -3.26
C GLU A 72 -8.50 -0.08 -2.29
N LYS A 73 -9.02 -1.21 -2.77
CA LYS A 73 -9.65 -2.24 -1.93
C LYS A 73 -8.67 -2.75 -0.87
N TYR A 74 -7.43 -3.01 -1.25
CA TYR A 74 -6.42 -3.57 -0.33
C TYR A 74 -6.10 -2.61 0.82
N ILE A 75 -5.93 -1.32 0.53
CA ILE A 75 -5.73 -0.29 1.55
C ILE A 75 -6.97 -0.17 2.45
N GLN A 76 -8.19 -0.24 1.89
CA GLN A 76 -9.42 -0.26 2.69
C GLN A 76 -9.47 -1.48 3.63
N LEU A 77 -9.09 -2.67 3.17
CA LEU A 77 -9.03 -3.87 4.03
C LEU A 77 -8.03 -3.75 5.19
N ILE A 78 -6.91 -3.03 5.00
CA ILE A 78 -5.96 -2.78 6.10
C ILE A 78 -6.59 -1.88 7.16
N MET A 79 -7.40 -0.90 6.75
CA MET A 79 -8.11 0.00 7.66
C MET A 79 -9.24 -0.74 8.40
N ASP A 80 -10.04 -1.51 7.68
CA ASP A 80 -11.15 -2.30 8.22
C ASP A 80 -10.67 -3.36 9.23
N ALA A 81 -9.42 -3.82 9.11
CA ALA A 81 -8.80 -4.71 10.08
C ALA A 81 -8.62 -4.07 11.46
N ASN A 82 -8.66 -2.74 11.56
CA ASN A 82 -8.72 -2.02 12.83
C ASN A 82 -10.15 -1.49 13.08
N ALA A 83 -10.92 -2.23 13.86
CA ALA A 83 -12.31 -1.89 14.21
C ALA A 83 -12.48 -0.57 14.99
N GLN A 84 -11.39 0.03 15.49
CA GLN A 84 -11.40 1.24 16.33
C GLN A 84 -11.19 2.53 15.54
N SER A 85 -10.92 2.47 14.23
CA SER A 85 -10.67 3.67 13.40
C SER A 85 -11.48 3.67 12.11
N HIS A 86 -11.89 4.86 11.69
CA HIS A 86 -12.52 5.10 10.37
C HIS A 86 -11.60 5.91 9.44
N LYS A 87 -10.33 6.06 9.82
CA LYS A 87 -9.35 6.84 9.07
C LYS A 87 -7.98 6.17 9.13
N MET A 88 -7.26 6.21 8.01
CA MET A 88 -5.89 5.73 7.87
C MET A 88 -4.96 6.90 7.57
N PHE A 89 -3.71 6.80 8.02
CA PHE A 89 -2.64 7.71 7.60
C PHE A 89 -1.68 7.00 6.65
N ILE A 90 -1.38 7.64 5.53
CA ILE A 90 -0.33 7.23 4.61
C ILE A 90 0.83 8.21 4.76
N CYS A 91 1.90 7.74 5.40
CA CYS A 91 3.08 8.56 5.67
C CYS A 91 4.09 8.40 4.53
N ASP A 92 4.12 9.34 3.59
CA ASP A 92 5.15 9.41 2.55
C ASP A 92 6.40 10.08 3.12
N ALA A 93 7.48 9.32 3.24
CA ALA A 93 8.74 9.80 3.80
C ALA A 93 9.48 10.82 2.91
N ARG A 94 8.92 11.18 1.75
CA ARG A 94 9.49 12.16 0.84
C ARG A 94 8.85 13.54 1.07
N PRO A 95 9.59 14.62 0.80
CA PRO A 95 8.98 15.93 0.58
C PRO A 95 7.98 15.87 -0.57
N SER A 96 6.90 16.65 -0.49
CA SER A 96 5.84 16.67 -1.50
C SER A 96 6.37 16.93 -2.93
N THR A 97 7.39 17.79 -3.06
CA THR A 97 8.06 18.06 -4.35
C THR A 97 8.71 16.82 -4.96
N ASN A 98 9.32 15.97 -4.13
CA ASN A 98 9.93 14.71 -4.57
C ASN A 98 8.87 13.66 -4.93
N ALA A 99 7.74 13.65 -4.21
CA ALA A 99 6.61 12.79 -4.55
C ALA A 99 6.00 13.17 -5.92
N ILE A 100 5.83 14.48 -6.18
CA ILE A 100 5.38 15.02 -7.48
C ILE A 100 6.38 14.68 -8.60
N ALA A 101 7.69 14.85 -8.35
CA ALA A 101 8.71 14.49 -9.32
C ALA A 101 8.70 12.99 -9.66
N ASN A 102 8.40 12.12 -8.70
CA ASN A 102 8.24 10.70 -8.96
C ASN A 102 6.95 10.38 -9.74
N LYS A 103 5.86 11.12 -9.50
CA LYS A 103 4.64 11.02 -10.31
C LYS A 103 4.93 11.30 -11.79
N ALA A 104 5.77 12.30 -12.08
CA ALA A 104 6.22 12.59 -13.44
C ALA A 104 7.02 11.44 -14.10
N LYS A 105 7.64 10.57 -13.28
CA LYS A 105 8.43 9.40 -13.72
C LYS A 105 7.65 8.08 -13.72
N GLY A 106 6.33 8.12 -13.53
CA GLY A 106 5.47 6.93 -13.51
C GLY A 106 5.16 6.35 -12.13
N GLY A 107 5.78 6.88 -11.06
CA GLY A 107 5.43 6.57 -9.67
C GLY A 107 4.33 7.49 -9.15
N GLY A 108 4.44 7.95 -7.90
CA GLY A 108 3.52 8.94 -7.34
C GLY A 108 3.17 8.66 -5.89
N TYR A 109 1.96 9.03 -5.51
CA TYR A 109 1.35 8.89 -4.19
C TYR A 109 -0.17 8.74 -4.38
N GLU A 110 -0.84 8.23 -3.36
CA GLU A 110 -2.26 7.85 -3.32
C GLU A 110 -3.21 9.08 -3.38
N PRO A 111 -3.87 9.42 -4.50
CA PRO A 111 -4.68 10.65 -4.53
C PRO A 111 -5.95 10.53 -3.67
N GLU A 112 -6.38 11.63 -3.05
CA GLU A 112 -7.48 11.67 -2.06
C GLU A 112 -8.82 11.14 -2.61
N ASP A 113 -9.11 11.39 -3.89
CA ASP A 113 -10.31 10.90 -4.58
C ASP A 113 -10.31 9.38 -4.83
N ALA A 114 -9.13 8.75 -4.82
CA ALA A 114 -8.97 7.31 -4.94
C ALA A 114 -8.95 6.60 -3.58
N TYR A 115 -8.50 7.28 -2.53
CA TYR A 115 -8.35 6.73 -1.18
C TYR A 115 -9.08 7.63 -0.16
N PRO A 116 -10.42 7.70 -0.21
CA PRO A 116 -11.21 8.74 0.49
C PRO A 116 -11.12 8.70 2.03
N ASN A 117 -10.73 7.55 2.58
CA ASN A 117 -10.59 7.32 4.02
C ASN A 117 -9.12 7.36 4.49
N ALA A 118 -8.19 7.72 3.59
CA ALA A 118 -6.77 7.84 3.88
C ALA A 118 -6.33 9.31 3.81
N GLU A 119 -5.57 9.75 4.81
CA GLU A 119 -4.90 11.05 4.81
C GLU A 119 -3.41 10.85 4.54
N ILE A 120 -2.88 11.54 3.52
CA ILE A 120 -1.44 11.52 3.27
C ILE A 120 -0.73 12.62 4.05
N VAL A 121 0.38 12.24 4.67
CA VAL A 121 1.33 13.16 5.30
C VAL A 121 2.69 12.99 4.62
N PHE A 122 3.31 14.11 4.24
CA PHE A 122 4.67 14.15 3.67
C PHE A 122 5.68 14.59 4.73
N PHE A 123 6.87 13.99 4.74
CA PHE A 123 7.96 14.29 5.67
C PHE A 123 9.22 14.82 4.97
#